data_AF-A0A831YB96-F1
#
_entry.id   AF-A0A831YB96-F1
#
_cell.length_a   1.000
_cell.length_b   1.000
_cell.length_c   1.000
_cell.angle_alpha   90.00
_cell.angle_beta   90.00
_cell.angle_gamma   90.00
#
_symmetry.space_group_name_H-M   'P 1'
#
loop_
_entity.id
_entity.type
_entity.pdbx_description
1 polymer ?
#
loop_
_entity_poly.entity_id
_entity_poly.type
_entity_poly.pdbx_seq_one_letter_code
_entity_poly.pdbx_strand_id
1 'polypeptide(L)'
;MKGFTLIEVLIAIVIVGVSFTVLFELLYRGQKDLSEAKNLFYNFLIVDGKLKQGDLSNLSITTREINVMSLPILERTYEKNGVYIRTYQPK
;
A
#
# COMPACT_ATOMS: atom_id res chain seq x y z
N MET A 1 -16.80 -53.01 6.54
CA MET A 1 -16.13 -51.69 6.59
C MET A 1 -14.67 -51.88 6.21
N LYS A 2 -14.18 -51.26 5.14
CA LYS A 2 -12.73 -51.21 4.87
C LYS A 2 -12.17 -50.12 5.77
N GLY A 3 -11.33 -50.49 6.75
CA GLY A 3 -10.67 -49.53 7.64
C GLY A 3 -9.60 -48.76 6.88
N PHE A 4 -9.38 -47.50 7.24
CA PHE A 4 -8.27 -46.71 6.73
C PHE A 4 -6.95 -47.33 7.17
N THR A 5 -5.99 -47.39 6.25
CA THR A 5 -4.63 -47.81 6.58
C THR A 5 -3.91 -46.69 7.31
N LEU A 6 -2.96 -47.05 8.19
CA LEU A 6 -2.15 -46.07 8.91
C LEU A 6 -1.43 -45.11 7.95
N ILE A 7 -1.02 -45.60 6.78
CA ILE A 7 -0.35 -44.80 5.76
C ILE A 7 -1.28 -43.77 5.11
N GLU A 8 -2.55 -44.09 4.87
CA GLU A 8 -3.54 -43.13 4.36
C GLU A 8 -3.77 -41.99 5.35
N VAL A 9 -3.81 -42.29 6.65
CA VAL A 9 -3.96 -41.26 7.69
C VAL A 9 -2.72 -40.37 7.75
N LEU A 10 -1.52 -40.93 7.65
CA LEU A 10 -0.28 -40.16 7.62
C LEU A 10 -0.21 -39.22 6.40
N ILE A 11 -0.58 -39.73 5.21
CA ILE A 11 -0.62 -38.92 3.99
C ILE A 11 -1.64 -37.79 4.14
N ALA A 12 -2.82 -38.07 4.68
CA ALA A 12 -3.85 -37.05 4.92
C ALA A 12 -3.35 -35.94 5.86
N ILE A 13 -2.67 -36.28 6.94
CA ILE A 13 -2.10 -35.31 7.88
C ILE A 13 -1.06 -34.42 7.18
N VAL A 14 -0.19 -35.00 6.34
CA VAL A 14 0.81 -34.23 5.59
C VAL A 14 0.15 -33.25 4.63
N ILE A 15 -0.85 -33.70 3.87
CA ILE A 15 -1.59 -32.85 2.93
C ILE A 15 -2.26 -31.68 3.68
N VAL A 16 -2.91 -31.98 4.80
CA VAL A 16 -3.57 -30.99 5.64
C VAL A 16 -2.55 -29.99 6.21
N GLY A 17 -1.41 -30.47 6.71
CA GLY A 17 -0.33 -29.63 7.23
C GLY A 17 0.19 -28.63 6.20
N VAL A 18 0.55 -29.12 5.01
CA VAL A 18 1.02 -28.26 3.90
C VAL A 18 -0.04 -27.25 3.49
N SER A 19 -1.30 -27.68 3.40
CA SER A 19 -2.42 -26.80 3.03
C SER A 19 -2.58 -25.66 4.03
N PHE A 20 -2.52 -25.94 5.32
CA PHE A 20 -2.61 -24.91 6.36
C PHE A 20 -1.41 -23.96 6.35
N THR A 21 -0.21 -24.45 6.07
CA THR A 21 0.97 -23.57 5.94
C THR A 21 0.75 -22.51 4.86
N VAL A 22 0.28 -22.92 3.68
CA VAL A 22 -0.03 -21.96 2.59
C VAL A 22 -1.15 -21.01 2.97
N LEU A 23 -2.23 -21.51 3.59
CA LEU A 23 -3.34 -20.67 4.02
C LEU A 23 -2.92 -19.61 5.04
N PHE A 24 -2.10 -19.98 6.03
CA PHE A 24 -1.60 -19.04 7.04
C PHE A 24 -0.65 -18.02 6.45
N GLU A 25 0.21 -18.42 5.51
CA GLU A 25 1.09 -17.48 4.82
C GLU A 25 0.30 -16.44 4.02
N LEU A 26 -0.71 -16.88 3.26
CA LEU A 26 -1.58 -15.99 2.50
C LEU A 26 -2.36 -15.04 3.42
N LEU A 27 -2.89 -15.55 4.53
CA LEU A 27 -3.60 -14.74 5.51
C LEU A 27 -2.69 -13.67 6.13
N TYR A 28 -1.46 -14.06 6.51
CA TYR A 28 -0.48 -13.14 7.08
C TYR A 28 -0.10 -12.04 6.09
N ARG A 29 0.21 -12.39 4.84
CA ARG A 29 0.51 -11.43 3.77
C ARG A 29 -0.68 -10.49 3.52
N GLY A 30 -1.89 -11.03 3.42
CA GLY A 30 -3.10 -10.22 3.21
C GLY A 30 -3.37 -9.23 4.35
N GLN A 31 -3.14 -9.62 5.60
CA GLN A 31 -3.26 -8.69 6.74
C GLN A 31 -2.20 -7.59 6.70
N LYS A 32 -0.96 -7.94 6.36
CA LYS A 32 0.13 -6.98 6.23
C LYS A 32 -0.18 -5.96 5.12
N ASP A 33 -0.55 -6.44 3.93
CA ASP A 33 -0.86 -5.59 2.78
C ASP A 33 -2.05 -4.67 3.07
N LEU A 34 -3.08 -5.18 3.75
CA LEU A 34 -4.22 -4.37 4.18
C LEU A 34 -3.81 -3.29 5.19
N SER A 35 -2.93 -3.61 6.13
CA SER A 35 -2.42 -2.65 7.11
C SER A 35 -1.62 -1.54 6.42
N GLU A 36 -0.74 -1.90 5.49
CA GLU A 36 0.05 -0.94 4.69
C GLU A 36 -0.87 -0.05 3.83
N ALA A 37 -1.86 -0.63 3.15
CA ALA A 37 -2.82 0.12 2.35
C ALA A 37 -3.67 1.09 3.19
N LYS A 38 -4.09 0.68 4.39
CA LYS A 38 -4.80 1.56 5.34
C LYS A 38 -3.91 2.73 5.76
N ASN A 39 -2.66 2.47 6.13
CA ASN A 39 -1.72 3.52 6.52
C ASN A 39 -1.46 4.50 5.37
N LEU A 40 -1.27 4.00 4.15
CA LEU A 40 -1.12 4.81 2.95
C LEU A 40 -2.35 5.70 2.72
N PHE A 41 -3.55 5.11 2.81
CA PHE A 41 -4.80 5.83 2.63
C PHE A 41 -5.02 6.91 3.69
N TYR A 42 -4.75 6.62 4.97
CA TYR A 42 -4.82 7.62 6.04
C TYR A 42 -3.84 8.77 5.81
N ASN A 43 -2.59 8.46 5.45
CA ASN A 43 -1.60 9.49 5.13
C ASN A 43 -2.03 10.34 3.93
N PHE A 44 -2.60 9.72 2.90
CA PHE A 44 -3.16 10.44 1.75
C PHE A 44 -4.28 11.40 2.15
N LEU A 45 -5.25 10.94 2.96
CA LEU A 45 -6.34 11.80 3.45
C LEU A 45 -5.81 12.99 4.28
N ILE A 46 -4.75 12.78 5.07
CA ILE A 46 -4.12 13.86 5.83
C ILE A 46 -3.50 14.90 4.88
N VAL A 47 -2.78 14.46 3.84
CA VAL A 47 -2.17 15.39 2.87
C VAL A 47 -3.25 16.11 2.07
N ASP A 48 -4.24 15.40 1.53
CA ASP A 48 -5.36 15.98 0.78
C ASP A 48 -6.17 16.97 1.63
N GLY A 49 -6.49 16.61 2.87
CA GLY A 49 -7.21 17.48 3.81
C GLY A 49 -6.44 18.76 4.11
N LYS A 50 -5.13 18.65 4.40
CA LYS A 50 -4.25 19.80 4.62
C LYS A 50 -4.18 20.73 3.41
N LEU A 51 -4.07 20.16 2.20
CA LEU A 51 -4.05 20.94 0.96
C LEU A 51 -5.36 21.70 0.74
N LYS A 52 -6.50 21.04 0.95
CA LYS A 52 -7.82 21.67 0.81
C LYS A 52 -8.06 22.77 1.84
N GLN A 53 -7.50 22.63 3.04
CA GLN A 53 -7.58 23.64 4.10
C GLN A 53 -6.56 24.77 3.95
N GLY A 54 -5.60 24.65 3.02
CA GLY A 54 -4.47 25.58 2.90
C GLY A 54 -3.46 25.50 4.04
N ASP A 55 -3.57 24.49 4.93
CA ASP A 55 -2.63 24.27 6.02
C ASP A 55 -1.42 23.47 5.53
N LEU A 56 -0.36 24.20 5.16
CA LEU A 56 0.89 23.64 4.69
C LEU A 56 1.86 23.23 5.81
N SER A 57 1.45 23.32 7.09
CA SER A 57 2.30 22.95 8.21
C SER A 57 2.66 21.46 8.17
N ASN A 58 3.92 21.15 8.47
CA ASN A 58 4.44 19.78 8.55
C ASN A 58 4.27 18.96 7.24
N LEU A 59 4.22 19.64 6.09
CA LEU A 59 4.37 19.03 4.77
C LEU A 59 5.76 19.38 4.22
N SER A 60 6.43 18.41 3.62
CA SER A 60 7.62 18.68 2.80
C SER A 60 7.14 19.19 1.44
N ILE A 61 7.57 20.39 1.04
CA ILE A 61 7.12 21.02 -0.20
C ILE A 61 8.32 21.23 -1.11
N THR A 62 8.28 20.58 -2.27
CA THR A 62 9.30 20.75 -3.31
C THR A 62 8.65 21.40 -4.52
N THR A 63 9.23 22.50 -5.00
CA THR A 63 8.80 23.15 -6.24
C THR A 63 9.91 22.99 -7.28
N ARG A 64 9.55 22.53 -8.48
CA ARG A 64 10.47 22.49 -9.61
C ARG A 64 9.79 22.97 -10.88
N GLU A 65 10.54 23.64 -11.74
CA GLU A 65 10.10 23.98 -13.08
C GLU A 65 10.36 22.78 -13.99
N ILE A 66 9.32 22.30 -14.67
CA ILE A 66 9.41 21.24 -15.65
C ILE A 66 8.96 21.79 -17.00
N ASN A 67 9.53 21.23 -18.07
CA ASN A 67 9.15 21.58 -19.42
C ASN A 67 8.30 20.45 -20.00
N VAL A 68 7.04 20.73 -20.28
CA VAL A 68 6.12 19.78 -20.91
C VAL A 68 5.71 20.35 -22.25
N MET A 69 6.13 19.72 -23.34
CA MET A 69 5.83 20.17 -24.71
C MET A 69 6.23 21.64 -24.97
N SER A 70 7.42 22.03 -24.52
CA SER A 70 7.95 23.41 -24.64
C SER A 70 7.19 24.47 -23.83
N LEU A 71 6.27 24.07 -22.94
CA LEU A 71 5.59 24.96 -22.01
C LEU A 71 6.22 24.86 -20.61
N PRO A 72 6.60 26.00 -19.99
CA PRO A 72 7.08 26.00 -18.61
C PRO A 72 5.92 25.75 -17.64
N ILE A 73 6.04 24.67 -16.85
CA ILE A 73 5.07 24.29 -15.84
C ILE A 73 5.77 24.26 -14.48
N LEU A 74 5.14 24.86 -13.47
CA LEU A 74 5.56 24.73 -12.09
C LEU A 74 4.92 23.46 -11.50
N GLU A 75 5.76 22.48 -11.18
CA GLU A 75 5.34 21.31 -10.41
C GLU A 75 5.60 21.57 -8.92
N ARG A 76 4.55 21.49 -8.11
CA ARG A 76 4.65 21.47 -6.65
C ARG A 76 4.32 20.09 -6.12
N THR A 77 5.25 19.50 -5.39
CA THR A 77 5.07 18.22 -4.68
C THR A 77 4.88 18.50 -3.20
N TYR A 78 3.79 17.98 -2.64
CA TYR A 78 3.46 18.03 -1.23
C TYR A 78 3.58 16.63 -0.64
N GLU A 79 4.49 16.42 0.30
CA GLU A 79 4.84 15.09 0.80
C GLU A 79 4.72 14.99 2.33
N LYS A 80 4.21 13.86 2.80
CA LYS A 80 4.24 13.45 4.20
C LYS A 80 4.25 11.93 4.32
N ASN A 81 5.14 11.40 5.16
CA ASN A 81 5.23 9.98 5.49
C ASN A 81 5.28 9.07 4.24
N GLY A 82 6.03 9.47 3.20
CA GLY A 82 6.16 8.73 1.94
C GLY A 82 4.97 8.83 0.98
N VAL A 83 3.90 9.54 1.34
CA VAL A 83 2.78 9.87 0.45
C VAL A 83 2.98 11.27 -0.11
N TYR A 84 2.81 11.42 -1.42
CA TYR A 84 2.95 12.71 -2.09
C TYR A 84 1.78 13.02 -3.02
N ILE A 85 1.44 14.31 -3.11
CA ILE A 85 0.50 14.85 -4.08
C ILE A 85 1.24 15.88 -4.93
N ARG A 86 1.15 15.75 -6.26
CA ARG A 86 1.74 16.69 -7.21
C ARG A 86 0.66 17.57 -7.81
N THR A 87 0.94 18.85 -7.90
CA THR A 87 0.10 19.82 -8.61
C THR A 87 0.93 20.50 -9.69
N TYR A 88 0.28 20.79 -10.80
CA TYR A 88 0.90 21.38 -11.99
C TYR A 88 0.20 22.71 -12.27
N GLN A 89 0.99 23.78 -12.34
CA GLN A 89 0.48 25.11 -12.65
C GLN A 89 1.22 25.67 -13.86
N PRO A 90 0.52 26.19 -14.88
CA PRO A 90 1.16 26.95 -15.94
C PRO A 90 1.83 28.19 -15.32
N LYS A 91 3.03 28.49 -15.79
CA LYS A 91 3.79 29.68 -15.35
C LYS A 91 3.24 30.95 -15.97
#